data_AF-A0A966M7S1-F1
#
_entry.id   AF-A0A966M7S1-F1
#
_cell.length_a   1.000
_cell.length_b   1.000
_cell.length_c   1.000
_cell.angle_alpha   90.00
_cell.angle_beta   90.00
_cell.angle_gamma   90.00
#
_symmetry.space_group_name_H-M   'P 1'
#
loop_
_entity.id
_entity.type
_entity.pdbx_description
1 polymer ?
#
loop_
_entity_poly.entity_id
_entity_poly.type
_entity_poly.pdbx_seq_one_letter_code
_entity_poly.pdbx_strand_id
1 'polypeptide(L)'
;MSSKPLVVFTPSGKRGHFEKGTSILQIARKLGVDLDSVCGGRGICSKCQITPSYGEFTKHGVTVSADALSEWNKVEERYHEKRGLAEGRRLGCQACVQGDVVIDVPAESQVHKQVIRKDASVRSVNMNPATRLFYVEVQEPDMHEPSGDFERLKNALQDQWSINDVELDYFQLNKLQRVLRKGNWAVTVALYNDHTNKTPRIIEIWPGLYEKGLYGLAIDLGSTTIAAHLTDLKSGDVLKSAGAMNPQIRFGEDLMSRVSYSMMNVGGDKEMTTVVREAINGLAKQLI
;
A
#
# COMPACT_ATOMS: atom_id res chain seq x y z
N MET A 1 11.54 -11.74 -42.85
CA MET A 1 10.71 -12.61 -41.98
C MET A 1 10.23 -11.76 -40.82
N SER A 2 8.95 -11.37 -40.80
CA SER A 2 8.40 -10.57 -39.69
C SER A 2 8.27 -11.50 -38.49
N SER A 3 9.19 -11.39 -37.53
CA SER A 3 9.06 -12.11 -36.26
C SER A 3 7.78 -11.66 -35.58
N LYS A 4 6.91 -12.62 -35.23
CA LYS A 4 5.67 -12.34 -34.51
C LYS A 4 6.04 -11.78 -33.13
N PRO A 5 5.43 -10.67 -32.67
CA PRO A 5 5.69 -10.15 -31.33
C PRO A 5 5.44 -11.16 -30.20
N LEU A 6 6.30 -11.14 -29.18
CA LEU A 6 6.12 -11.86 -27.93
C LEU A 6 5.20 -11.08 -26.99
N VAL A 7 4.13 -11.72 -26.53
CA VAL A 7 3.24 -11.17 -25.51
C VAL A 7 3.38 -11.97 -24.23
N VAL A 8 3.63 -11.29 -23.11
CA VAL A 8 3.78 -11.89 -21.78
C VAL A 8 2.71 -11.30 -20.84
N PHE A 9 1.97 -12.15 -20.13
CA PHE A 9 0.96 -11.74 -19.16
C PHE A 9 1.40 -11.96 -17.73
N THR A 10 1.48 -10.87 -16.96
CA THR A 10 1.67 -10.89 -15.51
C THR A 10 0.30 -10.66 -14.83
N PRO A 11 0.03 -11.29 -13.67
CA PRO A 11 0.89 -12.20 -12.90
C PRO A 11 0.91 -13.66 -13.40
N SER A 12 0.14 -14.01 -14.44
CA SER A 12 -0.09 -15.41 -14.83
C SER A 12 1.15 -16.16 -15.37
N GLY A 13 2.19 -15.43 -15.79
CA GLY A 13 3.39 -15.96 -16.46
C GLY A 13 3.14 -16.50 -17.88
N LYS A 14 1.90 -16.41 -18.38
CA LYS A 14 1.53 -16.97 -19.69
C LYS A 14 2.09 -16.13 -20.81
N ARG A 15 2.69 -16.77 -21.81
CA ARG A 15 3.35 -16.08 -22.93
C ARG A 15 3.23 -16.82 -24.25
N GLY A 16 3.34 -16.08 -25.35
CA GLY A 16 3.36 -16.64 -26.70
C GLY A 16 3.57 -15.57 -27.78
N HIS A 17 3.82 -16.02 -29.00
CA HIS A 17 4.01 -15.13 -30.15
C HIS A 17 2.73 -14.98 -30.97
N PHE A 18 2.36 -13.73 -31.32
CA PHE A 18 1.08 -13.42 -31.97
C PHE A 18 1.26 -12.48 -33.16
N GLU A 19 0.30 -12.48 -34.09
CA GLU A 19 0.33 -11.55 -35.22
C GLU A 19 0.07 -10.11 -34.76
N LYS A 20 0.74 -9.16 -35.40
CA LYS A 20 0.45 -7.73 -35.22
C LYS A 20 -1.01 -7.45 -35.54
N GLY A 21 -1.64 -6.57 -34.77
CA GLY A 21 -3.06 -6.25 -34.89
C GLY A 21 -3.99 -7.21 -34.12
N THR A 22 -3.49 -8.29 -33.52
CA THR A 22 -4.31 -9.13 -32.63
C THR A 22 -4.63 -8.39 -31.33
N SER A 23 -5.90 -8.34 -30.93
CA SER A 23 -6.29 -7.68 -29.67
C SER A 23 -5.78 -8.43 -28.44
N ILE A 24 -5.40 -7.72 -27.38
CA ILE A 24 -4.92 -8.34 -26.14
C ILE A 24 -5.95 -9.30 -25.53
N LEU A 25 -7.26 -9.01 -25.65
CA LEU A 25 -8.33 -9.91 -25.20
C LEU A 25 -8.34 -11.23 -25.97
N GLN A 26 -8.14 -11.21 -27.29
CA GLN A 26 -8.06 -12.45 -28.09
C GLN A 26 -6.83 -13.26 -27.69
N ILE A 27 -5.70 -12.59 -27.46
CA ILE A 27 -4.46 -13.24 -27.00
C ILE A 27 -4.67 -13.86 -25.62
N ALA A 28 -5.24 -13.11 -24.69
CA ALA A 28 -5.57 -13.57 -23.34
C ALA A 28 -6.42 -14.85 -23.38
N ARG A 29 -7.49 -14.87 -24.20
CA ARG A 29 -8.34 -16.05 -24.40
C ARG A 29 -7.57 -17.26 -24.96
N LYS A 30 -6.72 -17.06 -25.96
CA LYS A 30 -5.91 -18.14 -26.55
C LYS A 30 -4.93 -18.76 -25.56
N LEU A 31 -4.35 -17.95 -24.68
CA LEU A 31 -3.44 -18.42 -23.63
C LEU A 31 -4.21 -18.91 -22.38
N GLY A 32 -5.51 -18.66 -22.29
CA GLY A 32 -6.32 -18.93 -21.09
C GLY A 32 -5.97 -18.01 -19.92
N VAL A 33 -5.52 -16.78 -20.18
CA VAL A 33 -5.31 -15.74 -19.17
C VAL A 33 -6.68 -15.28 -18.68
N ASP A 34 -6.77 -15.07 -17.36
CA ASP A 34 -8.00 -14.65 -16.72
C ASP A 34 -8.24 -13.14 -16.93
N LEU A 35 -8.84 -12.79 -18.06
CA LEU A 35 -9.23 -11.43 -18.43
C LEU A 35 -10.74 -11.39 -18.73
N ASP A 36 -11.49 -10.72 -17.87
CA ASP A 36 -12.95 -10.63 -17.94
C ASP A 36 -13.42 -9.79 -19.15
N SER A 37 -14.54 -10.20 -19.76
CA SER A 37 -15.16 -9.48 -20.87
C SER A 37 -16.64 -9.82 -21.03
N VAL A 38 -17.49 -9.00 -20.42
CA VAL A 38 -18.96 -9.13 -20.49
C VAL A 38 -19.52 -8.57 -21.80
N CYS A 39 -18.92 -7.50 -22.36
CA CYS A 39 -19.45 -6.84 -23.56
C CYS A 39 -19.05 -7.50 -24.88
N GLY A 40 -18.28 -8.59 -24.87
CA GLY A 40 -17.80 -9.26 -26.08
C GLY A 40 -16.78 -8.46 -26.89
N GLY A 41 -16.10 -7.49 -26.26
CA GLY A 41 -15.08 -6.67 -26.91
C GLY A 41 -15.54 -5.32 -27.45
N ARG A 42 -16.78 -4.90 -27.16
CA ARG A 42 -17.35 -3.61 -27.57
C ARG A 42 -16.79 -2.37 -26.85
N GLY A 43 -15.93 -2.55 -25.84
CA GLY A 43 -15.32 -1.44 -25.10
C GLY A 43 -16.25 -0.64 -24.17
N ILE A 44 -17.37 -1.24 -23.71
CA ILE A 44 -18.38 -0.55 -22.90
C ILE A 44 -18.50 -1.04 -21.44
N CYS A 45 -17.91 -2.20 -21.11
CA CYS A 45 -18.11 -2.84 -19.79
C CYS A 45 -16.99 -2.62 -18.77
N SER A 46 -15.83 -2.09 -19.19
CA SER A 46 -14.65 -1.83 -18.34
C SER A 46 -14.01 -3.03 -17.63
N LYS A 47 -14.41 -4.26 -17.96
CA LYS A 47 -13.91 -5.48 -17.31
C LYS A 47 -12.57 -5.98 -17.87
N CYS A 48 -12.28 -5.67 -19.13
CA CYS A 48 -11.04 -6.09 -19.80
C CYS A 48 -9.90 -5.07 -19.65
N GLN A 49 -9.78 -4.37 -18.52
CA GLN A 49 -8.68 -3.41 -18.36
C GLN A 49 -7.34 -4.14 -18.22
N ILE A 50 -6.31 -3.57 -18.82
CA ILE A 50 -4.93 -4.05 -18.78
C ILE A 50 -3.97 -2.89 -18.52
N THR A 51 -2.77 -3.17 -18.01
CA THR A 51 -1.70 -2.19 -17.85
C THR A 51 -0.46 -2.67 -18.62
N PRO A 52 -0.09 -2.06 -19.75
CA PRO A 52 1.19 -2.33 -20.39
C PRO A 52 2.34 -1.89 -19.49
N SER A 53 3.41 -2.69 -19.43
CA SER A 53 4.64 -2.37 -18.72
C SER A 53 5.75 -2.12 -19.74
N TYR A 54 6.49 -1.03 -19.56
CA TYR A 54 7.48 -0.53 -20.53
C TYR A 54 8.90 -0.67 -20.00
N GLY A 55 9.88 -0.64 -20.91
CA GLY A 55 11.30 -0.74 -20.55
C GLY A 55 11.91 -2.12 -20.81
N GLU A 56 13.09 -2.36 -20.24
CA GLU A 56 13.86 -3.59 -20.44
C GLU A 56 13.52 -4.66 -19.39
N PHE A 57 13.11 -5.84 -19.86
CA PHE A 57 12.75 -7.01 -19.05
C PHE A 57 13.70 -8.18 -19.35
N THR A 58 14.88 -8.17 -18.73
CA THR A 58 15.96 -9.15 -18.97
C THR A 58 15.51 -10.61 -18.81
N LYS A 59 14.68 -10.93 -17.81
CA LYS A 59 14.15 -12.28 -17.58
C LYS A 59 13.35 -12.81 -18.76
N HIS A 60 12.65 -11.92 -19.47
CA HIS A 60 11.86 -12.28 -20.64
C HIS A 60 12.63 -12.09 -21.95
N GLY A 61 13.79 -11.43 -21.91
CA GLY A 61 14.61 -11.12 -23.08
C GLY A 61 13.95 -10.13 -24.02
N VAL A 62 13.11 -9.22 -23.50
CA VAL A 62 12.36 -8.24 -24.30
C VAL A 62 12.57 -6.83 -23.80
N THR A 63 12.55 -5.88 -24.73
CA THR A 63 12.50 -4.44 -24.46
C THR A 63 11.18 -3.91 -25.01
N VAL A 64 10.31 -3.44 -24.13
CA VAL A 64 8.97 -2.97 -24.48
C VAL A 64 9.01 -1.46 -24.71
N SER A 65 8.80 -1.06 -25.95
CA SER A 65 8.70 0.34 -26.37
C SER A 65 7.29 0.90 -26.20
N ALA A 66 7.15 2.23 -26.20
CA ALA A 66 5.86 2.91 -26.02
C ALA A 66 4.83 2.56 -27.11
N ASP A 67 5.30 2.19 -28.31
CA ASP A 67 4.53 1.78 -29.49
C ASP A 67 4.25 0.27 -29.56
N ALA A 68 4.53 -0.50 -28.49
CA ALA A 68 4.28 -1.95 -28.47
C ALA A 68 2.79 -2.32 -28.57
N LEU A 69 1.90 -1.38 -28.25
CA LEU A 69 0.45 -1.49 -28.47
C LEU A 69 -0.03 -0.46 -29.49
N SER A 70 -1.16 -0.74 -30.13
CA SER A 70 -1.83 0.20 -31.02
C SER A 70 -2.11 1.53 -30.34
N GLU A 71 -2.19 2.59 -31.14
CA GLU A 71 -2.58 3.91 -30.67
C GLU A 71 -3.93 3.90 -29.94
N TRP A 72 -4.12 4.91 -29.10
CA TRP A 72 -5.35 5.11 -28.36
C TRP A 72 -6.50 5.37 -29.34
N ASN A 73 -7.57 4.57 -29.27
CA ASN A 73 -8.66 4.66 -30.23
C ASN A 73 -9.88 5.42 -29.71
N LYS A 74 -10.81 5.76 -30.61
CA LYS A 74 -12.05 6.50 -30.27
C LYS A 74 -12.94 5.80 -29.23
N VAL A 75 -12.86 4.47 -29.13
CA VAL A 75 -13.66 3.71 -28.16
C VAL A 75 -13.06 3.85 -26.76
N GLU A 76 -11.73 3.75 -26.64
CA GLU A 76 -11.01 4.01 -25.40
C GLU A 76 -11.17 5.46 -24.94
N GLU A 77 -11.11 6.43 -25.87
CA GLU A 77 -11.31 7.86 -25.61
C GLU A 77 -12.70 8.14 -25.05
N ARG A 78 -13.74 7.69 -25.76
CA ARG A 78 -15.13 7.83 -25.32
C ARG A 78 -15.38 7.18 -23.97
N TYR A 79 -14.71 6.07 -23.67
CA TYR A 79 -14.83 5.42 -22.37
C TYR A 79 -14.16 6.25 -21.27
N HIS A 80 -12.91 6.70 -21.50
CA HIS A 80 -12.15 7.51 -20.56
C HIS A 80 -12.89 8.81 -20.21
N GLU A 81 -13.44 9.52 -21.19
CA GLU A 81 -14.23 10.74 -20.96
C GLU A 81 -15.47 10.51 -20.07
N LYS A 82 -16.14 9.37 -20.24
CA LYS A 82 -17.42 9.10 -19.57
C LYS A 82 -17.29 8.47 -18.20
N ARG A 83 -16.26 7.64 -17.99
CA ARG A 83 -16.12 6.81 -16.79
C ARG A 83 -14.77 6.92 -16.10
N GLY A 84 -13.76 7.47 -16.76
CA GLY A 84 -12.38 7.47 -16.32
C GLY A 84 -11.72 6.09 -16.49
N LEU A 85 -10.55 6.07 -17.12
CA LEU A 85 -9.58 4.98 -16.98
C LEU A 85 -8.46 5.50 -16.07
N ALA A 86 -7.96 4.64 -15.17
CA ALA A 86 -6.78 4.99 -14.41
C ALA A 86 -5.58 5.23 -15.35
N GLU A 87 -4.66 6.09 -14.95
CA GLU A 87 -3.50 6.45 -15.76
C GLU A 87 -2.71 5.21 -16.19
N GLY A 88 -2.29 5.17 -17.46
CA GLY A 88 -1.58 4.04 -18.06
C GLY A 88 -2.44 2.81 -18.36
N ARG A 89 -3.72 2.75 -17.96
CA ARG A 89 -4.59 1.60 -18.29
C ARG A 89 -5.18 1.68 -19.69
N ARG A 90 -5.28 0.52 -20.33
CA ARG A 90 -5.86 0.33 -21.67
C ARG A 90 -7.02 -0.66 -21.60
N LEU A 91 -7.91 -0.63 -22.61
CA LEU A 91 -8.92 -1.67 -22.78
C LEU A 91 -8.33 -2.81 -23.61
N GLY A 92 -8.11 -3.98 -23.00
CA GLY A 92 -7.51 -5.14 -23.67
C GLY A 92 -8.29 -5.63 -24.88
N CYS A 93 -9.58 -5.35 -24.98
CA CYS A 93 -10.37 -5.67 -26.17
C CYS A 93 -10.15 -4.72 -27.36
N GLN A 94 -9.57 -3.55 -27.13
CA GLN A 94 -9.34 -2.50 -28.12
C GLN A 94 -7.85 -2.32 -28.43
N ALA A 95 -6.99 -2.48 -27.44
CA ALA A 95 -5.55 -2.48 -27.63
C ALA A 95 -5.10 -3.71 -28.41
N CYS A 96 -4.36 -3.49 -29.50
CA CYS A 96 -3.80 -4.53 -30.34
C CYS A 96 -2.27 -4.56 -30.26
N VAL A 97 -1.68 -5.74 -30.29
CA VAL A 97 -0.21 -5.91 -30.25
C VAL A 97 0.44 -5.38 -31.53
N GLN A 98 1.53 -4.64 -31.39
CA GLN A 98 2.35 -4.11 -32.49
C GLN A 98 3.83 -4.50 -32.38
N GLY A 99 4.31 -4.68 -31.14
CA GLY A 99 5.65 -5.12 -30.79
C GLY A 99 5.64 -5.97 -29.52
N ASP A 100 6.81 -6.43 -29.08
CA ASP A 100 6.95 -7.23 -27.88
C ASP A 100 6.40 -6.46 -26.68
N VAL A 101 5.58 -7.11 -25.85
CA VAL A 101 4.87 -6.41 -24.77
C VAL A 101 4.68 -7.28 -23.54
N VAL A 102 4.88 -6.66 -22.38
CA VAL A 102 4.53 -7.21 -21.07
C VAL A 102 3.23 -6.55 -20.61
N ILE A 103 2.22 -7.36 -20.33
CA ILE A 103 0.87 -6.92 -19.94
C ILE A 103 0.58 -7.39 -18.53
N ASP A 104 0.30 -6.45 -17.64
CA ASP A 104 -0.29 -6.72 -16.33
C ASP A 104 -1.82 -6.74 -16.43
N VAL A 105 -2.44 -7.75 -15.82
CA VAL A 105 -3.91 -7.86 -15.69
C VAL A 105 -4.31 -7.50 -14.26
N PRO A 106 -4.91 -6.31 -14.04
CA PRO A 106 -5.38 -5.89 -12.73
C PRO A 106 -6.37 -6.89 -12.10
N ALA A 107 -6.33 -7.04 -10.78
CA ALA A 107 -7.20 -7.98 -10.06
C ALA A 107 -8.71 -7.72 -10.25
N GLU A 108 -9.11 -6.48 -10.51
CA GLU A 108 -10.49 -6.09 -10.84
C GLU A 108 -10.96 -6.52 -12.24
N SER A 109 -10.01 -6.84 -13.12
CA SER A 109 -10.24 -7.36 -14.47
C SER A 109 -10.14 -8.88 -14.55
N GLN A 110 -9.76 -9.56 -13.46
CA GLN A 110 -9.70 -11.03 -13.39
C GLN A 110 -11.08 -11.56 -12.96
N VAL A 111 -11.56 -12.63 -13.60
CA VAL A 111 -12.84 -13.27 -13.22
C VAL A 111 -12.70 -13.93 -11.86
N HIS A 112 -11.56 -14.56 -11.60
CA HIS A 112 -11.25 -15.20 -10.33
C HIS A 112 -10.38 -14.27 -9.49
N LYS A 113 -11.00 -13.58 -8.53
CA LYS A 113 -10.22 -12.87 -7.51
C LYS A 113 -9.48 -13.91 -6.67
N GLN A 114 -8.15 -13.88 -6.70
CA GLN A 114 -7.35 -14.63 -5.74
C GLN A 114 -7.63 -14.06 -4.34
N VAL A 115 -8.41 -14.80 -3.54
CA VAL A 115 -8.65 -14.46 -2.15
C VAL A 115 -7.43 -14.92 -1.36
N ILE A 116 -6.52 -14.00 -1.11
CA ILE A 116 -5.37 -14.25 -0.25
C ILE A 116 -5.86 -14.22 1.19
N ARG A 117 -6.01 -15.41 1.79
CA ARG A 117 -6.22 -15.55 3.23
C ARG A 117 -4.93 -16.10 3.82
N LYS A 118 -4.17 -15.24 4.49
CA LYS A 118 -3.18 -15.68 5.48
C LYS A 118 -3.86 -15.54 6.82
N ASP A 119 -4.30 -16.64 7.40
CA ASP A 119 -4.84 -16.60 8.76
C ASP A 119 -3.72 -16.26 9.74
N ALA A 120 -3.98 -15.34 10.66
CA ALA A 120 -3.04 -15.04 11.71
C ALA A 120 -3.06 -16.18 12.74
N SER A 121 -1.94 -16.87 12.92
CA SER A 121 -1.81 -17.86 13.99
C SER A 121 -1.82 -17.14 15.34
N VAL A 122 -2.80 -17.43 16.18
CA VAL A 122 -2.86 -16.88 17.53
C VAL A 122 -1.76 -17.53 18.37
N ARG A 123 -0.79 -16.72 18.80
CA ARG A 123 0.19 -17.11 19.80
C ARG A 123 -0.04 -16.25 21.04
N SER A 124 0.03 -16.87 22.21
CA SER A 124 0.10 -16.12 23.47
C SER A 124 1.41 -15.33 23.49
N VAL A 125 1.31 -14.01 23.40
CA VAL A 125 2.45 -13.10 23.49
C VAL A 125 2.18 -12.13 24.64
N ASN A 126 3.19 -11.87 25.46
CA ASN A 126 3.08 -10.80 26.45
C ASN A 126 3.16 -9.45 25.74
N MET A 127 2.09 -8.66 25.84
CA MET A 127 1.96 -7.41 25.11
C MET A 127 2.95 -6.37 25.62
N ASN A 128 3.96 -6.08 24.78
CA ASN A 128 4.90 -5.00 24.98
C ASN A 128 4.98 -4.14 23.70
N PRO A 129 3.88 -3.43 23.34
CA PRO A 129 3.88 -2.60 22.15
C PRO A 129 4.81 -1.40 22.33
N ALA A 130 5.46 -0.99 21.23
CA ALA A 130 6.35 0.18 21.22
C ALA A 130 5.58 1.49 21.50
N THR A 131 4.28 1.54 21.20
CA THR A 131 3.44 2.69 21.54
C THR A 131 2.42 2.31 22.60
N ARG A 132 2.28 3.15 23.62
CA ARG A 132 1.31 2.97 24.71
C ARG A 132 0.62 4.29 25.04
N LEU A 133 -0.59 4.18 25.56
CA LEU A 133 -1.37 5.33 26.02
C LEU A 133 -1.28 5.45 27.54
N PHE A 134 -1.00 6.67 28.02
CA PHE A 134 -0.96 6.99 29.43
C PHE A 134 -1.87 8.17 29.71
N TYR A 135 -2.86 7.97 30.57
CA TYR A 135 -3.65 9.06 31.12
C TYR A 135 -2.89 9.68 32.28
N VAL A 136 -2.77 11.00 32.29
CA VAL A 136 -2.12 11.75 33.37
C VAL A 136 -2.90 13.00 33.72
N GLU A 137 -2.92 13.30 35.01
CA GLU A 137 -3.41 14.57 35.55
C GLU A 137 -2.23 15.48 35.80
N VAL A 138 -2.21 16.63 35.13
CA VAL A 138 -1.12 17.59 35.18
C VAL A 138 -1.49 18.69 36.17
N GLN A 139 -0.53 19.11 36.98
CA GLN A 139 -0.74 20.22 37.91
C GLN A 139 -1.12 21.51 37.15
N GLU A 140 -2.09 22.23 37.70
CA GLU A 140 -2.48 23.54 37.18
C GLU A 140 -1.30 24.53 37.29
N PRO A 141 -1.20 25.51 36.37
CA PRO A 141 -0.17 26.53 36.47
C PRO A 141 -0.36 27.38 37.73
N ASP A 142 0.69 27.49 38.53
CA ASP A 142 0.74 28.31 39.75
C ASP A 142 1.72 29.48 39.55
N MET A 143 1.35 30.68 40.02
CA MET A 143 2.26 31.82 40.02
C MET A 143 3.44 31.65 40.99
N HIS A 144 3.25 30.89 42.08
CA HIS A 144 4.28 30.65 43.08
C HIS A 144 5.29 29.59 42.62
N GLU A 145 4.93 28.75 41.66
CA GLU A 145 5.76 27.71 41.07
C GLU A 145 5.72 27.78 39.53
N PRO A 146 6.40 28.77 38.93
CA PRO A 146 6.31 29.03 37.49
C PRO A 146 7.09 27.99 36.68
N SER A 147 6.46 26.86 36.40
CA SER A 147 7.00 25.78 35.56
C SER A 147 6.38 25.76 34.17
N GLY A 148 7.09 25.20 33.19
CA GLY A 148 6.59 25.07 31.82
C GLY A 148 5.53 23.98 31.68
N ASP A 149 4.59 24.12 30.75
CA ASP A 149 3.55 23.10 30.50
C ASP A 149 4.14 21.71 30.20
N PHE A 150 5.26 21.66 29.47
CA PHE A 150 5.92 20.39 29.17
C PHE A 150 6.62 19.82 30.40
N GLU A 151 7.23 20.65 31.23
CA GLU A 151 7.87 20.23 32.48
C GLU A 151 6.84 19.65 33.46
N ARG A 152 5.69 20.31 33.63
CA ARG A 152 4.59 19.76 34.45
C ARG A 152 4.07 18.43 33.90
N LEU A 153 4.00 18.27 32.58
CA LEU A 153 3.63 17.00 31.96
C LEU A 153 4.68 15.91 32.22
N LYS A 154 5.98 16.24 32.19
CA LYS A 154 7.04 15.28 32.54
C LYS A 154 6.92 14.82 33.99
N ASN A 155 6.71 15.76 34.90
CA ASN A 155 6.55 15.46 36.33
C ASN A 155 5.34 14.55 36.55
N ALA A 156 4.19 14.85 35.92
CA ALA A 156 3.01 13.99 36.00
C ALA A 156 3.25 12.57 35.47
N LEU A 157 3.99 12.41 34.37
CA LEU A 157 4.37 11.09 33.83
C LEU A 157 5.34 10.34 34.73
N GLN A 158 6.27 11.04 35.37
CA GLN A 158 7.19 10.48 36.34
C GLN A 158 6.44 10.02 37.60
N ASP A 159 5.60 10.87 38.18
CA ASP A 159 4.91 10.61 39.44
C ASP A 159 3.86 9.49 39.31
N GLN A 160 3.09 9.49 38.23
CA GLN A 160 1.95 8.57 38.08
C GLN A 160 2.32 7.25 37.40
N TRP A 161 3.37 7.24 36.57
CA TRP A 161 3.74 6.08 35.75
C TRP A 161 5.22 5.68 35.85
N SER A 162 6.03 6.39 36.63
CA SER A 162 7.49 6.17 36.74
C SER A 162 8.22 6.26 35.40
N ILE A 163 7.70 7.09 34.48
CA ILE A 163 8.31 7.33 33.18
C ILE A 163 9.20 8.58 33.28
N ASN A 164 10.51 8.36 33.28
CA ASN A 164 11.51 9.42 33.32
C ASN A 164 11.93 9.84 31.90
N ASP A 165 12.44 11.06 31.80
CA ASP A 165 13.12 11.59 30.60
C ASP A 165 12.35 11.34 29.31
N VAL A 166 11.27 12.09 29.08
CA VAL A 166 10.53 12.04 27.81
C VAL A 166 10.90 13.19 26.88
N GLU A 167 10.94 12.90 25.58
CA GLU A 167 10.99 13.90 24.51
C GLU A 167 9.58 14.22 24.03
N LEU A 168 9.37 15.46 23.61
CA LEU A 168 8.14 15.89 22.96
C LEU A 168 8.45 16.28 21.53
N ASP A 169 7.73 15.70 20.59
CA ASP A 169 7.84 16.10 19.19
C ASP A 169 7.37 17.56 19.01
N TYR A 170 8.01 18.30 18.10
CA TYR A 170 7.80 19.74 17.92
C TYR A 170 6.34 20.09 17.62
N PHE A 171 5.67 19.26 16.81
CA PHE A 171 4.26 19.44 16.49
C PHE A 171 3.34 19.30 17.71
N GLN A 172 3.75 18.49 18.69
CA GLN A 172 3.01 18.26 19.91
C GLN A 172 3.17 19.43 20.89
N LEU A 173 4.38 20.01 20.96
CA LEU A 173 4.65 21.21 21.76
C LEU A 173 3.73 22.38 21.38
N ASN A 174 3.52 22.62 20.08
CA ASN A 174 2.68 23.71 19.59
C ASN A 174 1.20 23.63 20.01
N LYS A 175 0.69 22.44 20.35
CA LYS A 175 -0.71 22.26 20.79
C LYS A 175 -0.86 21.91 22.26
N LEU A 176 0.24 21.66 22.98
CA LEU A 176 0.25 21.16 24.35
C LEU A 176 -0.65 21.99 25.28
N GLN A 177 -0.41 23.31 25.34
CA GLN A 177 -1.17 24.20 26.22
C GLN A 177 -2.68 24.15 25.96
N ARG A 178 -3.08 24.18 24.68
CA ARG A 178 -4.48 24.14 24.28
C ARG A 178 -5.14 22.81 24.67
N VAL A 179 -4.41 21.71 24.52
CA VAL A 179 -4.89 20.37 24.86
C VAL A 179 -5.04 20.22 26.37
N LEU A 180 -4.04 20.65 27.16
CA LEU A 180 -4.10 20.65 28.63
C LEU A 180 -5.31 21.43 29.14
N ARG A 181 -5.49 22.68 28.69
CA ARG A 181 -6.62 23.51 29.11
C ARG A 181 -7.98 22.90 28.72
N LYS A 182 -8.09 22.34 27.52
CA LYS A 182 -9.32 21.70 27.05
C LYS A 182 -9.67 20.44 27.86
N GLY A 183 -8.65 19.72 28.32
CA GLY A 183 -8.81 18.53 29.17
C GLY A 183 -9.00 18.84 30.65
N ASN A 184 -9.13 20.11 31.04
CA ASN A 184 -9.12 20.54 32.44
C ASN A 184 -7.91 19.98 33.21
N TRP A 185 -6.73 20.11 32.57
CA TRP A 185 -5.44 19.60 33.03
C TRP A 185 -5.31 18.08 33.13
N ALA A 186 -6.30 17.33 32.67
CA ALA A 186 -6.18 15.89 32.40
C ALA A 186 -5.92 15.64 30.91
N VAL A 187 -4.98 14.74 30.58
CA VAL A 187 -4.65 14.39 29.20
C VAL A 187 -4.30 12.92 29.05
N THR A 188 -4.45 12.39 27.83
CA THR A 188 -3.89 11.10 27.45
C THR A 188 -2.75 11.33 26.47
N VAL A 189 -1.57 10.76 26.73
CA VAL A 189 -0.41 10.84 25.84
C VAL A 189 -0.17 9.49 25.16
N ALA A 190 0.15 9.51 23.87
CA ALA A 190 0.77 8.37 23.19
C ALA A 190 2.29 8.49 23.33
N LEU A 191 2.88 7.55 24.06
CA LEU A 191 4.32 7.45 24.24
C LEU A 191 4.86 6.34 23.35
N TYR A 192 5.85 6.66 22.52
CA TYR A 192 6.64 5.72 21.75
C TYR A 192 7.95 5.43 22.50
N ASN A 193 8.16 4.15 22.83
CA ASN A 193 9.37 3.61 23.42
C ASN A 193 9.63 2.22 22.84
N ASP A 194 10.63 2.09 21.98
CA ASP A 194 10.98 0.82 21.34
C ASP A 194 12.15 0.12 22.05
N HIS A 195 12.62 -0.98 21.46
CA HIS A 195 13.71 -1.79 22.01
C HIS A 195 15.10 -1.15 21.87
N THR A 196 15.22 0.05 21.28
CA THR A 196 16.52 0.68 21.00
C THR A 196 17.08 1.48 22.17
N ASN A 197 16.44 1.41 23.35
CA ASN A 197 16.82 2.11 24.59
C ASN A 197 17.02 3.63 24.40
N LYS A 198 16.29 4.22 23.45
CA LYS A 198 16.24 5.67 23.28
C LYS A 198 15.27 6.29 24.27
N THR A 199 15.47 7.58 24.51
CA THR A 199 14.56 8.43 25.27
C THR A 199 13.12 8.29 24.75
N PRO A 200 12.14 7.90 25.60
CA PRO A 200 10.75 7.77 25.17
C PRO A 200 10.21 9.07 24.61
N ARG A 201 9.40 8.99 23.54
CA ARG A 201 8.89 10.17 22.84
C ARG A 201 7.38 10.24 22.88
N ILE A 202 6.85 11.38 23.28
CA ILE A 202 5.43 11.69 23.15
C ILE A 202 5.16 12.04 21.69
N ILE A 203 4.39 11.20 21.02
CA ILE A 203 4.06 11.32 19.59
C ILE A 203 2.67 11.92 19.35
N GLU A 204 1.78 11.89 20.34
CA GLU A 204 0.44 12.47 20.26
C GLU A 204 -0.14 12.75 21.66
N ILE A 205 -1.03 13.76 21.77
CA ILE A 205 -1.64 14.19 23.04
C ILE A 205 -3.12 14.54 22.81
N TRP A 206 -4.01 13.92 23.60
CA TRP A 206 -5.44 14.19 23.61
C TRP A 206 -5.92 14.79 24.93
N PRO A 207 -6.95 15.67 24.91
CA PRO A 207 -7.54 16.20 26.13
C PRO A 207 -8.38 15.13 26.83
N GLY A 208 -8.26 15.04 28.15
CA GLY A 208 -8.96 14.06 28.99
C GLY A 208 -8.58 12.61 28.70
N LEU A 209 -9.49 11.70 29.05
CA LEU A 209 -9.34 10.27 28.77
C LEU A 209 -9.62 9.96 27.29
N TYR A 210 -8.67 9.31 26.63
CA TYR A 210 -8.82 8.86 25.25
C TYR A 210 -9.13 7.36 25.19
N GLU A 211 -10.33 7.02 24.71
CA GLU A 211 -10.85 5.64 24.72
C GLU A 211 -11.02 5.02 23.33
N LYS A 212 -10.65 5.72 22.25
CA LYS A 212 -10.88 5.22 20.88
C LYS A 212 -9.98 4.04 20.48
N GLY A 213 -9.09 3.60 21.36
CA GLY A 213 -8.18 2.49 21.16
C GLY A 213 -6.88 2.89 20.47
N LEU A 214 -5.92 1.98 20.52
CA LEU A 214 -4.62 2.10 19.87
C LEU A 214 -4.41 0.88 18.99
N TYR A 215 -4.27 1.11 17.68
CA TYR A 215 -4.20 0.04 16.69
C TYR A 215 -2.87 0.05 15.95
N GLY A 216 -2.42 -1.14 15.54
CA GLY A 216 -1.26 -1.35 14.69
C GLY A 216 -1.66 -1.99 13.38
N LEU A 217 -0.81 -1.82 12.36
CA LEU A 217 -0.96 -2.52 11.09
C LEU A 217 0.28 -3.38 10.87
N ALA A 218 0.14 -4.70 10.98
CA ALA A 218 1.20 -5.64 10.67
C ALA A 218 1.16 -5.98 9.18
N ILE A 219 2.26 -5.75 8.46
CA ILE A 219 2.35 -5.93 7.01
C ILE A 219 3.42 -6.98 6.70
N ASP A 220 3.03 -8.04 5.99
CA ASP A 220 3.92 -9.04 5.41
C ASP A 220 4.02 -8.80 3.90
N LEU A 221 5.16 -8.23 3.48
CA LEU A 221 5.47 -7.95 2.07
C LEU A 221 6.26 -9.13 1.48
N GLY A 222 5.54 -10.11 0.95
CA GLY A 222 6.12 -11.19 0.16
C GLY A 222 6.38 -10.80 -1.29
N SER A 223 7.21 -11.60 -1.99
CA SER A 223 7.47 -11.42 -3.42
C SER A 223 6.20 -11.52 -4.25
N THR A 224 5.32 -12.48 -3.95
CA THR A 224 4.05 -12.70 -4.69
C THR A 224 2.85 -12.05 -4.01
N THR A 225 2.89 -11.91 -2.69
CA THR A 225 1.69 -11.64 -1.88
C THR A 225 2.00 -10.66 -0.78
N ILE A 226 1.11 -9.68 -0.60
CA ILE A 226 1.11 -8.73 0.51
C ILE A 226 -0.05 -9.12 1.42
N ALA A 227 0.21 -9.28 2.72
CA ALA A 227 -0.82 -9.43 3.74
C ALA A 227 -0.75 -8.30 4.75
N ALA A 228 -1.91 -7.86 5.23
CA ALA A 228 -2.04 -6.80 6.21
C ALA A 228 -3.05 -7.22 7.29
N HIS A 229 -2.66 -7.02 8.55
CA HIS A 229 -3.47 -7.35 9.72
C HIS A 229 -3.62 -6.11 10.61
N LEU A 230 -4.86 -5.68 10.83
CA LEU A 230 -5.16 -4.63 11.80
C LEU A 230 -5.21 -5.25 13.19
N THR A 231 -4.36 -4.79 14.09
CA THR A 231 -4.22 -5.33 15.44
C THR A 231 -4.58 -4.30 16.50
N ASP A 232 -5.25 -4.74 17.56
CA ASP A 232 -5.36 -3.96 18.79
C ASP A 232 -4.03 -4.05 19.55
N LEU A 233 -3.38 -2.92 19.84
CA LEU A 233 -2.09 -2.90 20.54
C LEU A 233 -2.21 -3.10 22.05
N LYS A 234 -3.41 -2.99 22.61
CA LYS A 234 -3.69 -3.27 24.02
C LYS A 234 -3.88 -4.77 24.26
N SER A 235 -4.71 -5.42 23.45
CA SER A 235 -5.00 -6.86 23.62
C SER A 235 -4.07 -7.77 22.80
N GLY A 236 -3.55 -7.28 21.68
CA GLY A 236 -2.82 -8.09 20.71
C GLY A 236 -3.71 -8.78 19.68
N ASP A 237 -5.03 -8.60 19.76
CA ASP A 237 -5.98 -9.27 18.89
C ASP A 237 -5.89 -8.76 17.45
N VAL A 238 -6.00 -9.68 16.50
CA VAL A 238 -6.16 -9.34 15.08
C VAL A 238 -7.63 -9.07 14.82
N LEU A 239 -7.96 -7.81 14.56
CA LEU A 239 -9.34 -7.36 14.35
C LEU A 239 -9.83 -7.66 12.92
N LYS A 240 -8.97 -7.42 11.92
CA LYS A 240 -9.27 -7.62 10.51
C LYS A 240 -8.01 -8.03 9.76
N SER A 241 -8.18 -8.79 8.69
CA SER A 241 -7.09 -9.24 7.81
C SER A 241 -7.46 -9.04 6.35
N ALA A 242 -6.50 -8.61 5.54
CA ALA A 242 -6.65 -8.45 4.11
C ALA A 242 -5.37 -8.88 3.39
N GLY A 243 -5.50 -9.27 2.12
CA GLY A 243 -4.37 -9.67 1.30
C GLY A 243 -4.55 -9.23 -0.14
N ALA A 244 -3.43 -8.96 -0.80
CA ALA A 244 -3.37 -8.59 -2.21
C ALA A 244 -2.16 -9.24 -2.87
N MET A 245 -2.22 -9.46 -4.18
CA MET A 245 -1.00 -9.79 -4.91
C MET A 245 -0.05 -8.62 -4.90
N ASN A 246 1.25 -8.92 -4.84
CA ASN A 246 2.26 -7.89 -4.91
C ASN A 246 2.27 -7.29 -6.33
N PRO A 247 1.92 -6.00 -6.51
CA PRO A 247 1.84 -5.38 -7.84
C PRO A 247 3.21 -5.22 -8.50
N GLN A 248 4.30 -5.52 -7.80
CA GLN A 248 5.65 -5.52 -8.36
C GLN A 248 5.91 -6.74 -9.27
N ILE A 249 5.02 -7.75 -9.28
CA ILE A 249 5.15 -8.92 -10.16
C ILE A 249 5.26 -8.51 -11.63
N ARG A 250 4.60 -7.43 -12.05
CA ARG A 250 4.67 -6.94 -13.43
C ARG A 250 6.05 -6.44 -13.86
N PHE A 251 6.89 -6.04 -12.90
CA PHE A 251 8.27 -5.60 -13.14
C PHE A 251 9.28 -6.76 -13.03
N GLY A 252 8.83 -7.90 -12.50
CA GLY A 252 9.64 -9.10 -12.32
C GLY A 252 8.89 -10.10 -11.45
N GLU A 253 8.77 -11.33 -11.94
CA GLU A 253 8.06 -12.40 -11.23
C GLU A 253 8.79 -12.84 -9.95
N ASP A 254 10.10 -12.62 -9.87
CA ASP A 254 10.96 -12.97 -8.74
C ASP A 254 11.84 -11.79 -8.30
N LEU A 255 12.55 -11.97 -7.19
CA LEU A 255 13.37 -10.92 -6.60
C LEU A 255 14.52 -10.48 -7.53
N MET A 256 15.19 -11.42 -8.20
CA MET A 256 16.33 -11.10 -9.06
C MET A 256 15.90 -10.31 -10.30
N SER A 257 14.78 -10.70 -10.92
CA SER A 257 14.22 -9.97 -12.07
C SER A 257 13.79 -8.55 -11.71
N ARG A 258 13.30 -8.30 -10.50
CA ARG A 258 13.00 -6.93 -10.02
C ARG A 258 14.26 -6.11 -9.78
N VAL A 259 15.30 -6.72 -9.21
CA VAL A 259 16.61 -6.06 -9.07
C VAL A 259 17.14 -5.68 -10.46
N SER A 260 17.09 -6.59 -11.43
CA SER A 260 17.47 -6.29 -12.82
C SER A 260 16.62 -5.17 -13.42
N TYR A 261 15.29 -5.19 -13.24
CA TYR A 261 14.42 -4.12 -13.73
C TYR A 261 14.82 -2.75 -13.17
N SER A 262 15.10 -2.68 -11.86
CA SER A 262 15.57 -1.46 -11.21
C SER A 262 16.93 -0.97 -11.73
N MET A 263 17.82 -1.89 -12.12
CA MET A 263 19.15 -1.55 -12.62
C MET A 263 19.12 -1.11 -14.09
N MET A 264 18.26 -1.73 -14.91
CA MET A 264 18.19 -1.49 -16.35
C MET A 264 17.26 -0.32 -16.71
N ASN A 265 16.32 0.02 -15.83
CA ASN A 265 15.34 1.08 -16.09
C ASN A 265 15.53 2.23 -15.10
N VAL A 266 15.95 3.39 -15.62
CA VAL A 266 16.12 4.61 -14.81
C VAL A 266 14.79 4.97 -14.14
N GLY A 267 14.78 5.01 -12.80
CA GLY A 267 13.57 5.28 -12.01
C GLY A 267 12.70 4.06 -11.72
N GLY A 268 13.09 2.85 -12.15
CA GLY A 268 12.38 1.61 -11.86
C GLY A 268 12.27 1.31 -10.35
N ASP A 269 13.25 1.75 -9.56
CA ASP A 269 13.22 1.73 -8.09
C ASP A 269 12.05 2.55 -7.53
N LYS A 270 11.88 3.78 -8.04
CA LYS A 270 10.80 4.69 -7.63
C LYS A 270 9.44 4.17 -8.05
N GLU A 271 9.33 3.67 -9.28
CA GLU A 271 8.10 3.06 -9.79
C GLU A 271 7.66 1.87 -8.93
N MET A 272 8.58 0.92 -8.68
CA MET A 272 8.31 -0.23 -7.81
C MET A 272 7.97 0.18 -6.38
N THR A 273 8.57 1.25 -5.87
CA THR A 273 8.27 1.81 -4.54
C THR A 273 6.87 2.43 -4.49
N THR A 274 6.49 3.18 -5.52
CA THR A 274 5.15 3.80 -5.61
C THR A 274 4.07 2.73 -5.61
N VAL A 275 4.18 1.73 -6.49
CA VAL A 275 3.12 0.71 -6.63
C VAL A 275 2.91 -0.12 -5.37
N VAL A 276 3.99 -0.44 -4.63
CA VAL A 276 3.87 -1.25 -3.41
C VAL A 276 3.28 -0.42 -2.27
N ARG A 277 3.63 0.87 -2.17
CA ARG A 277 3.03 1.79 -1.20
C ARG A 277 1.55 2.00 -1.47
N GLU A 278 1.15 2.14 -2.73
CA GLU A 278 -0.26 2.22 -3.11
C GLU A 278 -1.04 0.97 -2.72
N ALA A 279 -0.48 -0.23 -2.94
CA ALA A 279 -1.10 -1.48 -2.52
C ALA A 279 -1.24 -1.57 -1.00
N ILE A 280 -0.20 -1.23 -0.24
CA ILE A 280 -0.24 -1.20 1.23
C ILE A 280 -1.30 -0.19 1.72
N ASN A 281 -1.34 1.02 1.16
CA ASN A 281 -2.34 2.03 1.49
C ASN A 281 -3.77 1.56 1.16
N GLY A 282 -3.94 0.84 0.04
CA GLY A 282 -5.20 0.22 -0.35
C GLY A 282 -5.66 -0.82 0.68
N LEU A 283 -4.76 -1.69 1.13
CA LEU A 283 -5.03 -2.66 2.20
C LEU A 283 -5.39 -1.96 3.51
N ALA A 284 -4.65 -0.92 3.90
CA ALA A 284 -4.94 -0.16 5.11
C ALA A 284 -6.35 0.44 5.08
N LYS A 285 -6.77 1.04 3.96
CA LYS A 285 -8.13 1.58 3.78
C LYS A 285 -9.23 0.52 3.80
N GLN A 286 -8.95 -0.72 3.42
CA GLN A 286 -9.92 -1.82 3.51
C GLN A 286 -10.11 -2.30 4.96
N LEU A 287 -9.09 -2.11 5.79
CA LEU A 287 -9.07 -2.58 7.18
C LEU A 287 -9.61 -1.53 8.16
N ILE A 288 -9.44 -0.24 7.89
CA ILE A 288 -9.98 0.85 8.73
C ILE A 288 -11.45 1.06 8.35
#